data_AF-A0ABD5SLT6-F1
#
_entry.id   AF-A0ABD5SLT6-F1
#
_cell.length_a   1.000
_cell.length_b   1.000
_cell.length_c   1.000
_cell.angle_alpha   90.00
_cell.angle_beta   90.00
_cell.angle_gamma   90.00
#
_symmetry.space_group_name_H-M   'P 1'
#
loop_
_entity.id
_entity.type
_entity.pdbx_description
1 polymer ?
#
loop_
_entity_poly.entity_id
_entity_poly.type
_entity_poly.pdbx_seq_one_letter_code
_entity_poly.pdbx_strand_id
1 'polypeptide(L)'
;MSRTGLGQFGVMPPTVVREPTRDSEDIHTCPECGHPVVKSKGSQRIEKPDLVHVALAAAFDVLVTFGWRCERHPYEIVMPMRVGGEDASAFVDGWTGVEIRFSDEHVRHVATPEREVTEHVE
;
A
#
# COMPACT_ATOMS: atom_id res chain seq x y z
N MET A 1 -16.88 -6.29 14.09
CA MET A 1 -16.31 -7.53 13.53
C MET A 1 -15.33 -8.10 14.55
N SER A 2 -15.49 -9.36 14.97
CA SER A 2 -14.53 -10.03 15.88
C SER A 2 -13.18 -10.18 15.19
N ARG A 3 -12.11 -9.70 15.83
CA ARG A 3 -10.73 -9.88 15.38
C ARG A 3 -10.33 -11.35 15.55
N THR A 4 -10.02 -12.05 14.46
CA THR A 4 -9.51 -13.44 14.48
C THR A 4 -7.98 -13.47 14.34
N GLY A 5 -7.33 -14.57 14.75
CA GLY A 5 -5.87 -14.73 14.67
C GLY A 5 -5.10 -13.92 15.72
N LEU A 6 -3.94 -13.36 15.36
CA LEU A 6 -3.11 -12.54 16.26
C LEU A 6 -3.85 -11.27 16.77
N GLY A 7 -4.87 -10.82 16.04
CA GLY A 7 -5.71 -9.69 16.43
C GLY A 7 -6.44 -9.86 17.77
N GLN A 8 -6.66 -11.09 18.24
CA GLN A 8 -7.24 -11.37 19.56
C GLN A 8 -6.29 -11.00 20.71
N PHE A 9 -4.98 -10.93 20.43
CA PHE A 9 -3.94 -10.53 21.38
C PHE A 9 -3.56 -9.05 21.24
N GLY A 10 -4.39 -8.25 20.56
CA GLY A 10 -4.11 -6.83 20.30
C GLY A 10 -3.04 -6.59 19.22
N VAL A 11 -2.58 -7.64 18.53
CA VAL A 11 -1.58 -7.51 17.46
C VAL A 11 -2.29 -7.22 16.14
N MET A 12 -2.10 -6.01 15.62
CA MET A 12 -2.48 -5.66 14.26
C MET A 12 -1.44 -6.23 13.28
N PRO A 13 -1.77 -7.22 12.44
CA PRO A 13 -0.85 -7.74 11.43
C PRO A 13 -0.60 -6.64 10.37
N PRO A 14 0.64 -6.52 9.85
CA PRO A 14 0.92 -5.59 8.78
C PRO A 14 0.14 -5.97 7.51
N THR A 15 -0.28 -4.97 6.75
CA THR A 15 -0.87 -5.18 5.42
C THR A 15 0.19 -5.79 4.50
N VAL A 16 -0.20 -6.80 3.72
CA VAL A 16 0.69 -7.38 2.71
C VAL A 16 0.73 -6.46 1.50
N VAL A 17 1.92 -6.01 1.10
CA VAL A 17 2.10 -5.06 0.00
C VAL A 17 2.80 -5.76 -1.16
N ARG A 18 2.16 -5.79 -2.33
CA ARG A 18 2.66 -6.48 -3.54
C ARG A 18 2.66 -5.56 -4.75
N GLU A 19 3.52 -5.87 -5.72
CA GLU A 19 3.49 -5.18 -7.01
C GLU A 19 2.20 -5.54 -7.77
N PRO A 20 1.49 -4.55 -8.38
CA PRO A 20 0.36 -4.84 -9.24
C PRO A 20 0.75 -5.79 -10.36
N THR A 21 -0.05 -6.84 -10.56
CA THR A 21 0.15 -7.82 -11.64
C THR A 21 -1.03 -7.76 -12.61
N ARG A 22 -0.83 -8.27 -13.83
CA ARG A 22 -1.87 -8.35 -14.86
C ARG A 22 -1.96 -9.76 -15.44
N ASP A 23 -3.14 -10.13 -15.92
CA ASP A 23 -3.33 -11.35 -16.70
C ASP A 23 -3.01 -11.16 -18.19
N SER A 24 -3.30 -12.19 -19.01
CA SER A 24 -3.07 -12.17 -20.46
C SER A 24 -3.93 -11.16 -21.22
N GLU A 25 -4.98 -10.62 -20.59
CA GLU A 25 -5.87 -9.60 -21.16
C GLU A 25 -5.52 -8.19 -20.66
N ASP A 26 -4.36 -8.03 -20.00
CA ASP A 26 -3.89 -6.78 -19.39
C ASP A 26 -4.77 -6.28 -18.22
N ILE A 27 -5.57 -7.18 -17.63
CA ILE A 27 -6.45 -6.86 -16.49
C ILE A 27 -5.66 -6.97 -15.19
N HIS A 28 -5.76 -5.97 -14.32
CA HIS A 28 -5.12 -6.03 -13.00
C HIS A 28 -5.71 -7.15 -12.13
N THR A 29 -4.83 -8.05 -11.68
CA THR A 29 -5.14 -9.23 -10.87
C THR A 29 -4.31 -9.25 -9.58
N CYS A 30 -4.84 -9.95 -8.58
CA CYS A 30 -4.10 -10.22 -7.34
C CYS A 30 -2.88 -11.12 -7.65
N PRO A 31 -1.66 -10.73 -7.26
CA PRO A 31 -0.46 -11.53 -7.49
C PRO A 31 -0.43 -12.86 -6.72
N GLU A 32 -1.24 -13.00 -5.67
CA GLU A 32 -1.26 -14.24 -4.86
C GLU A 32 -2.35 -15.24 -5.28
N CYS A 33 -3.49 -14.79 -5.81
CA CYS A 33 -4.60 -15.70 -6.17
C CYS A 33 -5.13 -15.53 -7.59
N GLY A 34 -4.59 -14.60 -8.39
CA GLY A 34 -5.03 -14.34 -9.77
C GLY A 34 -6.43 -13.70 -9.89
N HIS A 35 -7.10 -13.36 -8.80
CA HIS A 35 -8.43 -12.76 -8.86
C HIS A 35 -8.39 -11.35 -9.46
N PRO A 36 -9.30 -10.97 -10.38
CA PRO A 36 -9.38 -9.60 -10.89
C PRO A 36 -9.67 -8.59 -9.79
N VAL A 37 -8.87 -7.52 -9.72
CA VAL A 37 -8.98 -6.48 -8.68
C VAL A 37 -9.39 -5.12 -9.24
N VAL A 38 -9.68 -5.01 -10.55
CA VAL A 38 -10.00 -3.75 -11.23
C VAL A 38 -11.07 -2.89 -10.54
N LYS A 39 -12.09 -3.51 -9.93
CA LYS A 39 -13.17 -2.82 -9.22
C LYS A 39 -12.74 -2.19 -7.89
N SER A 40 -11.59 -2.61 -7.36
CA SER A 40 -11.04 -2.10 -6.10
C SER A 40 -10.17 -0.85 -6.29
N LYS A 41 -9.92 -0.41 -7.53
CA LYS A 41 -9.03 0.72 -7.83
C LYS A 41 -9.47 1.98 -7.08
N GLY A 42 -8.55 2.58 -6.32
CA GLY A 42 -8.80 3.77 -5.52
C GLY A 42 -7.78 3.95 -4.42
N SER A 43 -8.12 4.78 -3.43
CA SER A 43 -7.30 4.94 -2.23
C SER A 43 -7.35 3.70 -1.35
N GLN A 44 -6.19 3.18 -0.99
CA GLN A 44 -5.98 2.01 -0.14
C GLN A 44 -5.22 2.40 1.12
N ARG A 45 -5.39 1.62 2.18
CA ARG A 45 -4.69 1.81 3.46
C ARG A 45 -3.68 0.69 3.63
N ILE A 46 -2.47 1.04 4.02
CA ILE A 46 -1.41 0.10 4.39
C ILE A 46 -1.21 0.26 5.89
N GLU A 47 -1.64 -0.73 6.65
CA GLU A 47 -1.47 -0.78 8.11
C GLU A 47 -0.05 -1.27 8.42
N LYS A 48 0.66 -0.56 9.30
CA LYS A 48 2.08 -0.77 9.66
C LYS A 48 2.99 -0.88 8.42
N PRO A 49 3.08 0.19 7.60
CA PRO A 49 3.90 0.20 6.41
C PRO A 49 5.40 0.02 6.76
N ASP A 50 6.13 -0.77 5.98
CA ASP A 50 7.60 -0.86 6.09
C ASP A 50 8.25 0.28 5.29
N LEU A 51 8.28 1.47 5.90
CA LEU A 51 8.84 2.68 5.30
C LEU A 51 10.36 2.71 5.43
N VAL A 52 11.05 3.11 4.36
CA VAL A 52 12.53 3.17 4.35
C VAL A 52 13.05 4.33 5.19
N HIS A 53 12.37 5.47 5.15
CA HIS A 53 12.79 6.66 5.90
C HIS A 53 12.39 6.54 7.38
N VAL A 54 13.38 6.50 8.27
CA VAL A 54 13.18 6.21 9.71
C VAL A 54 12.22 7.18 10.40
N ALA A 55 12.27 8.48 10.06
CA ALA A 55 11.35 9.45 10.65
C ALA A 55 9.89 9.21 10.20
N LEU A 56 9.69 8.78 8.95
CA LEU A 56 8.37 8.41 8.45
C LEU A 56 7.92 7.08 9.09
N ALA A 57 8.80 6.08 9.15
CA ALA A 57 8.49 4.80 9.78
C ALA A 57 8.04 4.94 11.25
N ALA A 58 8.57 5.94 11.97
CA ALA A 58 8.19 6.22 13.35
C ALA A 58 6.85 6.97 13.49
N ALA A 59 6.42 7.70 12.46
CA ALA A 59 5.26 8.57 12.52
C ALA A 59 3.98 7.94 11.95
N PHE A 60 4.09 6.87 11.14
CA PHE A 60 2.96 6.28 10.42
C PHE A 60 2.61 4.87 10.93
N ASP A 61 1.48 4.77 11.64
CA ASP A 61 0.82 3.47 11.86
C ASP A 61 0.04 3.03 10.62
N VAL A 62 -0.39 3.97 9.78
CA VAL A 62 -1.15 3.72 8.54
C VAL A 62 -0.71 4.68 7.45
N LEU A 63 -0.40 4.16 6.27
CA LEU A 63 -0.14 4.96 5.07
C LEU A 63 -1.30 4.84 4.08
N VAL A 64 -1.82 5.96 3.59
CA VAL A 64 -2.74 5.95 2.44
C VAL A 64 -1.94 5.94 1.15
N THR A 65 -2.36 5.09 0.21
CA THR A 65 -1.80 5.03 -1.15
C THR A 65 -2.90 4.93 -2.20
N PHE A 66 -2.55 5.07 -3.47
CA PHE A 66 -3.48 4.82 -4.57
C PHE A 66 -3.12 3.51 -5.28
N GLY A 67 -4.11 2.66 -5.53
CA GLY A 67 -3.87 1.37 -6.18
C GLY A 67 -5.07 0.44 -6.08
N TRP A 68 -4.79 -0.84 -5.95
CA TRP A 68 -5.79 -1.90 -5.85
C TRP A 68 -5.67 -2.64 -4.53
N ARG A 69 -6.72 -3.38 -4.16
CA ARG A 69 -6.69 -4.30 -3.02
C ARG A 69 -7.36 -5.63 -3.35
N CYS A 70 -6.89 -6.69 -2.68
CA CYS A 70 -7.53 -8.00 -2.70
C CYS A 70 -7.96 -8.39 -1.28
N GLU A 71 -9.25 -8.71 -1.10
CA GLU A 71 -9.86 -9.12 0.17
C GLU A 71 -10.22 -10.61 0.20
N ARG A 72 -9.83 -11.40 -0.82
CA ARG A 72 -10.15 -12.84 -0.87
C ARG A 72 -9.30 -13.69 0.06
N HIS A 73 -8.27 -13.09 0.65
CA HIS A 73 -7.37 -13.74 1.59
C HIS A 73 -7.84 -13.47 3.02
N PRO A 74 -7.39 -14.27 4.02
CA PRO A 74 -7.62 -13.97 5.42
C PRO A 74 -6.98 -12.65 5.90
N TYR A 75 -6.19 -12.01 5.04
CA TYR A 75 -5.51 -10.73 5.22
C TYR A 75 -5.72 -9.86 3.98
N GLU A 76 -5.50 -8.56 4.10
CA GLU A 76 -5.58 -7.65 2.96
C GLU A 76 -4.25 -7.64 2.19
N ILE A 77 -4.34 -7.73 0.87
CA ILE A 77 -3.22 -7.49 -0.03
C ILE A 77 -3.46 -6.16 -0.72
N VAL A 78 -2.59 -5.20 -0.51
CA VAL A 78 -2.60 -3.92 -1.22
C VAL A 78 -1.58 -3.96 -2.34
N MET A 79 -1.99 -3.48 -3.51
CA MET A 79 -1.14 -3.34 -4.69
C MET A 79 -1.06 -1.87 -5.06
N PRO A 80 -0.10 -1.12 -4.49
CA PRO A 80 0.06 0.29 -4.78
C PRO A 80 0.42 0.50 -6.25
N MET A 81 -0.13 1.54 -6.86
CA MET A 81 0.34 1.99 -8.15
C MET A 81 1.76 2.55 -7.97
N ARG A 82 2.66 2.14 -8.84
CA ARG A 82 4.03 2.64 -8.85
C ARG A 82 4.06 4.08 -9.39
N VAL A 83 4.88 4.92 -8.77
CA VAL A 83 5.24 6.24 -9.30
C VAL A 83 6.72 6.27 -9.65
N GLY A 84 7.09 7.17 -10.57
CA GLY A 84 8.41 7.22 -11.21
C GLY A 84 9.54 7.83 -10.36
N GLY A 85 9.43 7.81 -9.02
CA GLY A 85 10.38 8.44 -8.09
C GLY A 85 9.65 9.30 -7.04
N GLU A 86 10.38 10.22 -6.42
CA GLU A 86 9.84 11.19 -5.45
C GLU A 86 8.76 12.10 -6.07
N ASP A 87 8.84 12.34 -7.39
CA ASP A 87 7.89 13.13 -8.18
C ASP A 87 6.58 12.37 -8.46
N ALA A 88 5.85 11.98 -7.41
CA ALA A 88 4.44 11.58 -7.55
C ALA A 88 3.53 12.76 -7.91
N SER A 89 4.05 13.98 -7.97
CA SER A 89 3.36 15.14 -8.56
C SER A 89 2.95 14.89 -10.02
N ALA A 90 3.70 14.03 -10.75
CA ALA A 90 3.31 13.58 -12.08
C ALA A 90 2.10 12.62 -12.09
N PHE A 91 1.71 12.08 -10.93
CA PHE A 91 0.58 11.18 -10.76
C PHE A 91 -0.72 11.97 -10.61
N VAL A 92 -0.84 12.81 -9.56
CA VAL A 92 -1.99 13.69 -9.29
C VAL A 92 -1.51 14.85 -8.41
N ASP A 93 -1.98 16.08 -8.65
CA ASP A 93 -1.72 17.23 -7.77
C ASP A 93 -2.11 16.93 -6.31
N GLY A 94 -1.20 17.25 -5.37
CA GLY A 94 -1.38 16.99 -3.94
C GLY A 94 -1.00 15.57 -3.48
N TRP A 95 -0.29 14.80 -4.32
CA TRP A 95 0.32 13.52 -3.97
C TRP A 95 1.85 13.60 -4.07
N THR A 96 2.54 12.89 -3.16
CA THR A 96 4.00 12.79 -3.10
C THR A 96 4.45 11.32 -3.11
N GLY A 97 5.69 11.08 -3.54
CA GLY A 97 6.28 9.75 -3.60
C GLY A 97 6.88 9.36 -2.26
N VAL A 98 6.51 8.20 -1.73
CA VAL A 98 7.09 7.63 -0.51
C VAL A 98 7.70 6.27 -0.80
N GLU A 99 8.92 6.05 -0.30
CA GLU A 99 9.59 4.77 -0.37
C GLU A 99 9.05 3.79 0.67
N ILE A 100 8.49 2.68 0.18
CA ILE A 100 8.04 1.56 0.99
C ILE A 100 8.71 0.26 0.52
N ARG A 101 9.07 -0.61 1.46
CA ARG A 101 9.51 -1.98 1.17
C ARG A 101 8.29 -2.87 0.99
N PHE A 102 8.24 -3.54 -0.16
CA PHE A 102 7.18 -4.48 -0.49
C PHE A 102 7.49 -5.85 0.12
N SER A 103 6.51 -6.75 0.18
CA SER A 103 6.69 -8.11 0.69
C SER A 103 7.56 -9.03 -0.19
N ASP A 104 8.12 -8.49 -1.28
CA ASP A 104 9.17 -9.12 -2.09
C ASP A 104 10.57 -8.53 -1.82
N GLU A 105 10.72 -7.80 -0.71
CA GLU A 105 11.94 -7.14 -0.23
C GLU A 105 12.46 -5.98 -1.10
N HIS A 106 11.76 -5.63 -2.18
CA HIS A 106 12.15 -4.52 -3.03
C HIS A 106 11.52 -3.21 -2.56
N VAL A 107 12.33 -2.16 -2.53
CA VAL A 107 11.89 -0.79 -2.25
C VAL A 107 11.34 -0.16 -3.52
N ARG A 108 10.16 0.44 -3.40
CA ARG A 108 9.52 1.16 -4.52
C ARG A 108 8.87 2.43 -4.00
N HIS A 109 8.81 3.43 -4.87
CA HIS A 109 8.03 4.63 -4.63
C HIS A 109 6.55 4.36 -4.90
N VAL A 110 5.71 4.76 -3.94
CA VAL A 110 4.25 4.73 -4.03
C VAL A 110 3.70 6.12 -3.82
N ALA A 111 2.57 6.44 -4.47
CA ALA A 111 1.90 7.70 -4.26
C ALA A 111 1.20 7.70 -2.89
N THR A 112 1.40 8.76 -2.11
CA THR A 112 0.69 9.06 -0.86
C THR A 112 0.23 10.53 -0.88
N PRO A 113 -0.93 10.89 -0.28
CA PRO A 113 -1.33 12.30 -0.20
C PRO A 113 -0.28 13.14 0.52
N GLU A 114 0.16 14.24 -0.10
CA GLU A 114 1.24 15.09 0.43
C GLU A 114 0.92 15.60 1.84
N ARG A 115 -0.34 15.96 2.10
CA ARG A 115 -0.79 16.42 3.42
C ARG A 115 -0.56 15.40 4.53
N GLU A 116 -0.72 14.10 4.25
CA GLU A 116 -0.44 13.07 5.25
C GLU A 116 1.04 13.06 5.61
N VAL A 117 1.93 13.19 4.62
CA VAL A 117 3.38 13.22 4.82
C VAL A 117 3.83 14.45 5.59
N THR A 118 3.36 15.64 5.23
CA THR A 118 3.77 16.89 5.88
C THR A 118 3.31 16.99 7.33
N GLU A 119 2.07 16.59 7.65
CA GLU A 119 1.51 16.68 9.01
C GLU A 119 2.23 15.80 10.05
N HIS A 120 3.00 14.81 9.61
CA HIS A 120 3.65 13.82 10.48
C HIS A 120 5.17 14.00 10.59
N VAL A 121 5.77 14.94 9.84
CA VAL A 121 7.23 15.16 9.78
C VAL A 121 7.67 16.50 10.40
N GLU A 122 6.74 17.44 10.61
CA GLU A 122 6.98 18.69 11.36
C GLU A 122 7.08 18.47 12.89
#